data_AF-W9C4D3-F1
#
_entry.id   AF-W9C4D3-F1
#
_cell.length_a   1.000
_cell.length_b   1.000
_cell.length_c   1.000
_cell.angle_alpha   90.00
_cell.angle_beta   90.00
_cell.angle_gamma   90.00
#
_symmetry.space_group_name_H-M   'P 1'
#
loop_
_entity.id
_entity.type
_entity.pdbx_description
1 polymer ?
#
loop_
_entity_poly.entity_id
_entity_poly.type
_entity_poly.pdbx_seq_one_letter_code
_entity_poly.pdbx_strand_id
1 'polypeptide(L)'
;MSESTLELKTYHGNCHCGAFKFTIKMPEITTVTQCDCSICFKKGYRWVFPAKDCFEIIKGEGTLKEYHFGKRTMVHRFCGTCGTGVQGFRYNTPAGMDIGINVNSLQDIDQWSLTVKKYNGLAHEPQYVAPKYTGELPTAEFENEKIYTGGCHCGAVGIALKTRAPLSEGCEFIQECNCSICCRLGTTICYTKKDQVAISGTSHLTSYSFGQSYNKFQFCSTCGITVIVDKNVSAVSKSPKTWDAWTPAQQERWLNILPVNLRCFEGVEWDTINIYKANSRATDPQYVVPE
;
A
#
# COMPACT_ATOMS: atom_id res chain seq x y z
N MET A 1 43.28 -13.14 -4.60
CA MET A 1 42.13 -12.31 -5.02
C MET A 1 41.39 -11.95 -3.75
N SER A 2 41.48 -10.71 -3.29
CA SER A 2 40.88 -10.27 -2.03
C SER A 2 39.36 -10.30 -2.16
N GLU A 3 38.69 -11.16 -1.39
CA GLU A 3 37.27 -11.02 -1.12
C GLU A 3 37.06 -9.67 -0.42
N SER A 4 36.60 -8.69 -1.19
CA SER A 4 36.05 -7.45 -0.65
C SER A 4 34.81 -7.84 0.17
N THR A 5 34.98 -7.99 1.48
CA THR A 5 33.85 -8.05 2.41
C THR A 5 33.16 -6.69 2.34
N LEU A 6 32.08 -6.61 1.58
CA LEU A 6 31.24 -5.42 1.50
C LEU A 6 30.84 -4.99 2.91
N GLU A 7 31.12 -3.74 3.27
CA GLU A 7 30.75 -3.18 4.57
C GLU A 7 29.23 -3.25 4.76
N LEU A 8 28.80 -3.84 5.87
CA LEU A 8 27.38 -3.98 6.21
C LEU A 8 26.90 -2.76 7.00
N LYS A 9 25.84 -2.13 6.52
CA LYS A 9 25.08 -1.09 7.24
C LYS A 9 23.92 -1.74 7.98
N THR A 10 23.61 -1.22 9.17
CA THR A 10 22.39 -1.62 9.91
C THR A 10 21.25 -0.70 9.51
N TYR A 11 20.13 -1.28 9.10
CA TYR A 11 18.89 -0.58 8.79
C TYR A 11 17.82 -0.93 9.82
N HIS A 12 17.11 0.07 10.29
CA HIS A 12 15.96 -0.10 11.19
C HIS A 12 14.67 -0.13 10.38
N GLY A 13 13.74 -0.99 10.78
CA GLY A 13 12.44 -1.12 10.13
C GLY A 13 11.30 -1.32 11.12
N ASN A 14 10.10 -0.96 10.69
CA ASN A 14 8.90 -1.08 11.51
C ASN A 14 7.63 -1.12 10.64
N CYS A 15 6.53 -1.66 11.18
CA CYS A 15 5.21 -1.33 10.66
C CYS A 15 4.81 0.10 11.06
N HIS A 16 3.84 0.73 10.38
CA HIS A 16 3.49 2.13 10.65
C HIS A 16 3.00 2.38 12.10
N CYS A 17 2.33 1.43 12.72
CA CYS A 17 1.86 1.58 14.11
C CYS A 17 2.95 1.28 15.15
N GLY A 18 4.15 0.86 14.77
CA GLY A 18 5.24 0.53 15.70
C GLY A 18 5.08 -0.80 16.44
N ALA A 19 3.98 -1.54 16.26
CA ALA A 19 3.75 -2.83 16.92
C ALA A 19 4.80 -3.91 16.56
N PHE A 20 5.29 -3.85 15.32
CA PHE A 20 6.40 -4.67 14.82
C PHE A 20 7.60 -3.78 14.49
N LYS A 21 8.77 -4.10 15.07
CA LYS A 21 10.06 -3.42 14.84
C LYS A 21 11.15 -4.47 14.57
N PHE A 22 12.07 -4.19 13.67
CA PHE A 22 13.12 -5.12 13.27
C PHE A 22 14.37 -4.36 12.81
N THR A 23 15.49 -5.06 12.71
CA THR A 23 16.73 -4.59 12.07
C THR A 23 17.15 -5.54 10.96
N ILE A 24 17.84 -5.00 9.96
CA ILE A 24 18.57 -5.79 8.98
C ILE A 24 20.00 -5.29 8.82
N LYS A 25 20.91 -6.19 8.47
CA LYS A 25 22.29 -5.84 8.08
C LYS A 25 22.49 -6.18 6.60
N MET A 26 22.84 -5.19 5.79
CA MET A 26 23.08 -5.36 4.35
C MET A 26 24.12 -4.34 3.88
N PRO A 27 24.81 -4.59 2.75
CA PRO A 27 25.49 -3.51 2.04
C PRO A 27 24.52 -2.38 1.71
N GLU A 28 25.05 -1.25 1.28
CA GLU A 28 24.21 -0.11 0.92
C GLU A 28 23.09 -0.48 -0.06
N ILE A 29 21.84 -0.25 0.36
CA ILE A 29 20.66 -0.53 -0.45
C ILE A 29 20.56 0.55 -1.53
N THR A 30 21.03 0.23 -2.74
CA THR A 30 20.89 1.08 -3.94
C THR A 30 19.88 0.52 -4.94
N THR A 31 19.57 -0.77 -4.83
CA THR A 31 18.70 -1.51 -5.76
C THR A 31 17.67 -2.33 -5.00
N VAL A 32 16.45 -2.36 -5.52
CA VAL A 32 15.35 -3.18 -4.99
C VAL A 32 14.72 -4.02 -6.08
N THR A 33 14.18 -5.17 -5.71
CA THR A 33 13.43 -6.03 -6.62
C THR A 33 11.96 -5.69 -6.57
N GLN A 34 11.36 -5.35 -7.71
CA GLN A 34 9.92 -5.17 -7.85
C GLN A 34 9.35 -6.27 -8.73
N CYS A 35 8.52 -7.11 -8.12
CA CYS A 35 7.81 -8.18 -8.81
C CYS A 35 6.45 -7.67 -9.30
N ASP A 36 6.09 -8.03 -10.53
CA ASP A 36 4.81 -7.66 -11.17
C ASP A 36 3.67 -8.66 -10.92
N CYS A 37 3.87 -9.72 -10.11
CA CYS A 37 2.78 -10.62 -9.75
C CYS A 37 1.67 -9.86 -9.00
N SER A 38 0.45 -10.38 -9.07
CA SER A 38 -0.77 -9.76 -8.54
C SER A 38 -0.63 -9.23 -7.11
N ILE A 39 -0.11 -10.02 -6.17
CA ILE A 39 0.04 -9.58 -4.78
C ILE A 39 1.12 -8.50 -4.62
N CYS A 40 2.25 -8.61 -5.32
CA CYS A 40 3.34 -7.65 -5.23
C CYS A 40 2.95 -6.31 -5.83
N PHE A 41 2.23 -6.35 -6.95
CA PHE A 41 1.68 -5.18 -7.58
C PHE A 41 0.67 -4.46 -6.67
N LYS A 42 -0.32 -5.19 -6.14
CA LYS A 42 -1.39 -4.63 -5.27
C LYS A 42 -0.87 -4.06 -3.96
N LYS A 43 0.20 -4.64 -3.41
CA LYS A 43 0.87 -4.19 -2.17
C LYS A 43 1.97 -3.15 -2.39
N GLY A 44 2.35 -2.89 -3.65
CA GLY A 44 3.48 -2.03 -3.98
C GLY A 44 4.79 -2.50 -3.33
N TYR A 45 5.01 -3.82 -3.26
CA TYR A 45 6.18 -4.38 -2.60
C TYR A 45 7.48 -4.04 -3.33
N ARG A 46 8.53 -3.71 -2.55
CA ARG A 46 9.89 -3.48 -3.03
C ARG A 46 10.84 -4.27 -2.16
N TRP A 47 11.39 -5.35 -2.71
CA TRP A 47 12.07 -6.37 -1.94
C TRP A 47 13.58 -6.18 -1.92
N VAL A 48 14.15 -6.36 -0.72
CA VAL A 48 15.56 -6.72 -0.52
C VAL A 48 15.63 -8.03 0.26
N PHE A 49 16.74 -8.74 0.16
CA PHE A 49 16.91 -10.06 0.76
C PHE A 49 18.19 -10.03 1.61
N PRO A 50 18.10 -9.77 2.93
CA PRO A 50 19.25 -9.84 3.82
C PRO A 50 19.81 -11.27 3.86
N ALA A 51 21.12 -11.37 4.06
CA ALA A 51 21.79 -12.65 4.20
C ALA A 51 21.33 -13.38 5.48
N LYS A 52 21.76 -14.63 5.63
CA LYS A 52 21.48 -15.43 6.83
C LYS A 52 21.96 -14.67 8.08
N ASP A 53 21.19 -14.75 9.15
CA ASP A 53 21.50 -14.12 10.45
C ASP A 53 21.62 -12.58 10.40
N CYS A 54 21.19 -11.95 9.30
CA CYS A 54 21.19 -10.49 9.11
C CYS A 54 19.80 -9.87 9.20
N PHE A 55 18.83 -10.57 9.78
CA PHE A 55 17.50 -10.07 10.11
C PHE A 55 17.19 -10.42 11.57
N GLU A 56 16.77 -9.43 12.34
CA GLU A 56 16.47 -9.58 13.75
C GLU A 56 15.16 -8.84 14.10
N ILE A 57 14.28 -9.51 14.83
CA ILE A 57 13.04 -8.92 15.32
C ILE A 57 13.34 -8.24 16.66
N ILE A 58 13.08 -6.93 16.74
CA ILE A 58 13.29 -6.14 17.96
C ILE A 58 12.01 -6.07 18.80
N LYS A 59 10.84 -6.05 18.16
CA LYS A 59 9.53 -5.99 18.83
C LYS A 59 8.45 -6.67 17.99
N GLY A 60 7.51 -7.33 18.65
CA GLY A 60 6.29 -7.84 18.04
C GLY A 60 6.46 -9.18 17.32
N GLU A 61 7.36 -10.04 17.78
CA GLU A 61 7.43 -11.41 17.29
C GLU A 61 6.05 -12.09 17.31
N GLY A 62 5.70 -12.79 16.24
CA GLY A 62 4.39 -13.44 16.10
C GLY A 62 3.20 -12.51 15.84
N THR A 63 3.36 -11.17 15.83
CA THR A 63 2.22 -10.22 15.67
C THR A 63 1.79 -9.98 14.23
N LEU A 64 2.64 -10.32 13.25
CA LEU A 64 2.31 -10.15 11.83
C LEU A 64 1.30 -11.21 11.39
N LYS A 65 0.28 -10.78 10.64
CA LYS A 65 -0.62 -11.68 9.95
C LYS A 65 0.05 -12.26 8.73
N GLU A 66 -0.28 -13.51 8.43
CA GLU A 66 0.20 -14.22 7.26
C GLU A 66 -0.87 -14.29 6.18
N TYR A 67 -0.48 -14.02 4.93
CA TYR A 67 -1.32 -14.24 3.77
C TYR A 67 -0.67 -15.25 2.82
N HIS A 68 -1.41 -16.32 2.57
CA HIS A 68 -1.03 -17.45 1.72
C HIS A 68 -2.00 -17.54 0.54
N PHE A 69 -1.48 -17.88 -0.63
CA PHE A 69 -2.30 -18.10 -1.83
C PHE A 69 -1.56 -18.99 -2.83
N GLY A 70 -2.27 -19.43 -3.87
CA GLY A 70 -1.71 -20.21 -4.98
C GLY A 70 -0.93 -21.43 -4.49
N LYS A 71 0.27 -21.63 -5.09
CA LYS A 71 1.19 -22.73 -4.75
C LYS A 71 1.91 -22.57 -3.39
N ARG A 72 1.62 -21.50 -2.63
CA ARG A 72 2.27 -21.21 -1.34
C ARG A 72 3.81 -21.23 -1.45
N THR A 73 4.35 -20.58 -2.46
CA THR A 73 5.81 -20.45 -2.66
C THR A 73 6.42 -19.40 -1.73
N MET A 74 5.64 -18.36 -1.41
CA MET A 74 6.00 -17.31 -0.48
C MET A 74 4.79 -16.95 0.38
N VAL A 75 4.97 -16.85 1.69
CA VAL A 75 3.99 -16.25 2.59
C VAL A 75 4.28 -14.76 2.73
N HIS A 76 3.24 -13.93 2.59
CA HIS A 76 3.36 -12.49 2.77
C HIS A 76 2.91 -12.11 4.17
N ARG A 77 3.76 -11.41 4.92
CA ARG A 77 3.49 -11.01 6.30
C ARG A 77 3.25 -9.51 6.41
N PHE A 78 2.15 -9.13 7.04
CA PHE A 78 1.75 -7.74 7.20
C PHE A 78 1.24 -7.47 8.60
N CYS A 79 1.32 -6.22 9.04
CA CYS A 79 0.80 -5.81 10.33
C CYS A 79 -0.73 -5.84 10.32
N GLY A 80 -1.34 -6.62 11.22
CA GLY A 80 -2.80 -6.70 11.33
C GLY A 80 -3.46 -5.39 11.77
N THR A 81 -2.71 -4.49 12.41
CA THR A 81 -3.20 -3.20 12.93
C THR A 81 -3.18 -2.10 11.88
N CYS A 82 -2.09 -1.96 11.12
CA CYS A 82 -1.93 -0.84 10.18
C CYS A 82 -1.81 -1.23 8.70
N GLY A 83 -1.88 -2.53 8.37
CA GLY A 83 -1.86 -3.02 6.99
C GLY A 83 -0.48 -3.04 6.31
N THR A 84 0.54 -2.42 6.92
CA THR A 84 1.91 -2.38 6.39
C THR A 84 2.41 -3.79 6.09
N GLY A 85 2.73 -4.07 4.83
CA GLY A 85 3.42 -5.29 4.45
C GLY A 85 4.90 -5.17 4.81
N VAL A 86 5.40 -6.07 5.65
CA VAL A 86 6.73 -5.93 6.27
C VAL A 86 7.74 -6.88 5.66
N GLN A 87 7.40 -8.16 5.63
CA GLN A 87 8.29 -9.21 5.14
C GLN A 87 7.50 -10.24 4.34
N GLY A 88 8.19 -11.07 3.59
CA GLY A 88 7.66 -12.35 3.18
C GLY A 88 8.72 -13.43 3.29
N PHE A 89 8.25 -14.66 3.43
CA PHE A 89 9.10 -15.82 3.65
C PHE A 89 8.90 -16.81 2.50
N ARG A 90 9.97 -17.12 1.78
CA ARG A 90 9.99 -18.06 0.66
C ARG A 90 10.22 -19.47 1.21
N TYR A 91 9.30 -20.38 0.90
CA TYR A 91 9.44 -21.78 1.24
C TYR A 91 10.48 -22.46 0.34
N ASN A 92 11.07 -23.56 0.81
CA ASN A 92 12.01 -24.40 0.07
C ASN A 92 13.19 -23.62 -0.54
N THR A 93 13.60 -22.54 0.13
CA THR A 93 14.72 -21.67 -0.26
C THR A 93 15.79 -21.78 0.82
N PRO A 94 17.10 -21.81 0.48
CA PRO A 94 18.15 -21.86 1.50
C PRO A 94 18.08 -20.67 2.48
N ALA A 95 18.45 -20.91 3.73
CA ALA A 95 18.50 -19.88 4.77
C ALA A 95 19.38 -18.70 4.33
N GLY A 96 18.89 -17.48 4.53
CA GLY A 96 19.55 -16.25 4.06
C GLY A 96 19.15 -15.84 2.64
N MET A 97 18.26 -16.59 1.99
CA MET A 97 17.53 -16.17 0.80
C MET A 97 16.01 -16.30 1.03
N ASP A 98 15.57 -16.93 2.08
CA ASP A 98 14.17 -17.16 2.43
C ASP A 98 13.42 -15.88 2.84
N ILE A 99 14.06 -14.93 3.50
CA ILE A 99 13.40 -13.71 3.99
C ILE A 99 13.54 -12.56 3.01
N GLY A 100 12.41 -12.11 2.45
CA GLY A 100 12.30 -10.85 1.72
C GLY A 100 11.77 -9.74 2.62
N ILE A 101 12.44 -8.59 2.64
CA ILE A 101 12.04 -7.41 3.41
C ILE A 101 11.50 -6.35 2.47
N ASN A 102 10.32 -5.83 2.79
CA ASN A 102 9.76 -4.71 2.07
C ASN A 102 10.47 -3.43 2.49
N VAL A 103 11.25 -2.86 1.58
CA VAL A 103 12.02 -1.64 1.80
C VAL A 103 11.14 -0.46 2.22
N ASN A 104 9.87 -0.44 1.81
CA ASN A 104 8.93 0.59 2.24
C ASN A 104 8.68 0.59 3.75
N SER A 105 9.04 -0.49 4.46
CA SER A 105 8.95 -0.60 5.92
C SER A 105 10.23 -0.18 6.66
N LEU A 106 11.31 0.13 5.94
CA LEU A 106 12.55 0.65 6.52
C LEU A 106 12.43 2.14 6.86
N GLN A 107 13.17 2.54 7.87
CA GLN A 107 13.35 3.94 8.26
C GLN A 107 14.42 4.58 7.38
N ASP A 108 14.34 5.90 7.26
CA ASP A 108 15.33 6.78 6.64
C ASP A 108 15.72 6.53 5.18
N ILE A 109 15.10 5.57 4.50
CA ILE A 109 15.38 5.30 3.09
C ILE A 109 14.49 6.15 2.17
N ASP A 110 15.09 6.86 1.22
CA ASP A 110 14.35 7.45 0.11
C ASP A 110 14.06 6.36 -0.92
N GLN A 111 12.81 5.89 -0.99
CA GLN A 111 12.48 4.80 -1.88
C GLN A 111 12.53 5.27 -3.34
N TRP A 112 12.26 6.54 -3.64
CA TRP A 112 12.17 7.00 -5.03
C TRP A 112 13.53 7.11 -5.73
N SER A 113 14.63 7.22 -4.98
CA SER A 113 15.99 7.22 -5.53
C SER A 113 16.57 5.83 -5.81
N LEU A 114 15.93 4.75 -5.32
CA LEU A 114 16.43 3.38 -5.49
C LEU A 114 16.20 2.86 -6.90
N THR A 115 17.22 2.22 -7.48
CA THR A 115 17.12 1.52 -8.76
C THR A 115 16.16 0.33 -8.64
N VAL A 116 15.28 0.16 -9.61
CA VAL A 116 14.31 -0.94 -9.64
C VAL A 116 14.78 -2.04 -10.59
N LYS A 117 15.07 -3.22 -10.04
CA LYS A 117 15.20 -4.47 -10.79
C LYS A 117 13.82 -5.12 -10.93
N LYS A 118 13.29 -5.16 -12.14
CA LYS A 118 12.01 -5.84 -12.42
C LYS A 118 12.18 -7.35 -12.30
N TYR A 119 11.19 -8.01 -11.72
CA TYR A 119 11.06 -9.46 -11.70
C TYR A 119 9.72 -9.87 -12.30
N ASN A 120 9.76 -10.67 -13.36
CA ASN A 120 8.57 -11.16 -14.05
C ASN A 120 7.91 -12.29 -13.23
N GLY A 121 7.05 -11.88 -12.31
CA GLY A 121 6.20 -12.74 -11.51
C GLY A 121 4.98 -13.26 -12.27
N LEU A 122 4.52 -12.52 -13.30
CA LEU A 122 3.38 -12.91 -14.15
C LEU A 122 3.64 -14.14 -15.02
N ALA A 123 4.91 -14.45 -15.28
CA ALA A 123 5.31 -15.66 -16.02
C ALA A 123 5.12 -16.97 -15.24
N HIS A 124 4.80 -16.92 -13.93
CA HIS A 124 4.63 -18.13 -13.11
C HIS A 124 3.19 -18.65 -13.11
N GLU A 125 3.05 -19.95 -13.37
CA GLU A 125 1.75 -20.64 -13.36
C GLU A 125 1.40 -21.27 -12.00
N PRO A 126 0.10 -21.39 -11.62
CA PRO A 126 -1.04 -20.82 -12.34
C PRO A 126 -1.10 -19.30 -12.20
N GLN A 127 -1.48 -18.61 -13.26
CA GLN A 127 -1.74 -17.18 -13.19
C GLN A 127 -2.89 -16.86 -12.23
N TYR A 128 -2.78 -15.72 -11.55
CA TYR A 128 -3.84 -15.20 -10.71
C TYR A 128 -5.02 -14.75 -11.56
N VAL A 129 -6.20 -15.30 -11.27
CA VAL A 129 -7.47 -14.85 -11.86
C VAL A 129 -8.14 -13.94 -10.84
N ALA A 130 -8.27 -12.66 -11.18
CA ALA A 130 -8.94 -11.70 -10.33
C ALA A 130 -10.42 -12.10 -10.10
N PRO A 131 -10.90 -12.13 -8.85
CA PRO A 131 -12.31 -12.35 -8.56
C PRO A 131 -13.18 -11.31 -9.28
N LYS A 132 -14.22 -11.77 -9.98
CA LYS A 132 -15.17 -10.88 -10.66
C LYS A 132 -15.92 -10.05 -9.63
N TYR A 133 -15.99 -8.75 -9.84
CA TYR A 133 -16.84 -7.86 -9.05
C TYR A 133 -18.32 -8.17 -9.30
N THR A 134 -19.08 -8.34 -8.22
CA THR A 134 -20.51 -8.69 -8.23
C THR A 134 -21.36 -7.77 -7.36
N GLY A 135 -20.76 -6.69 -6.84
CA GLY A 135 -21.48 -5.67 -6.07
C GLY A 135 -22.27 -4.72 -6.96
N GLU A 136 -22.97 -3.78 -6.31
CA GLU A 136 -23.67 -2.70 -6.98
C GLU A 136 -22.68 -1.76 -7.70
N LEU A 137 -23.13 -1.13 -8.80
CA LEU A 137 -22.30 -0.16 -9.49
C LEU A 137 -22.38 1.21 -8.81
N PRO A 138 -21.35 2.07 -8.95
CA PRO A 138 -21.39 3.43 -8.43
C PRO A 138 -22.54 4.25 -9.02
N THR A 139 -23.11 5.16 -8.22
CA THR A 139 -24.31 5.93 -8.56
C THR A 139 -24.03 7.20 -9.37
N ALA A 140 -22.77 7.62 -9.51
CA ALA A 140 -22.43 8.77 -10.33
C ALA A 140 -22.91 8.59 -11.78
N GLU A 141 -23.26 9.68 -12.45
CA GLU A 141 -23.69 9.67 -13.85
C GLU A 141 -22.77 10.58 -14.66
N PHE A 142 -22.15 10.03 -15.70
CA PHE A 142 -21.31 10.79 -16.62
C PHE A 142 -21.63 10.40 -18.06
N GLU A 143 -21.57 11.37 -18.98
CA GLU A 143 -21.88 11.15 -20.40
C GLU A 143 -20.94 10.13 -21.06
N ASN A 144 -19.65 10.17 -20.72
CA ASN A 144 -18.60 9.30 -21.26
C ASN A 144 -18.00 8.37 -20.18
N GLU A 145 -18.87 7.82 -19.33
CA GLU A 145 -18.40 7.06 -18.17
C GLU A 145 -17.52 5.86 -18.54
N LYS A 146 -16.48 5.65 -17.72
CA LYS A 146 -15.69 4.42 -17.73
C LYS A 146 -15.81 3.76 -16.36
N ILE A 147 -16.07 2.45 -16.35
CA ILE A 147 -16.15 1.66 -15.12
C ILE A 147 -14.92 0.76 -15.02
N TYR A 148 -14.24 0.86 -13.89
CA TYR A 148 -13.18 -0.05 -13.47
C TYR A 148 -13.71 -0.91 -12.33
N THR A 149 -13.37 -2.19 -12.34
CA THR A 149 -13.71 -3.11 -11.25
C THR A 149 -12.47 -3.85 -10.78
N GLY A 150 -12.51 -4.32 -9.55
CA GLY A 150 -11.46 -5.12 -8.97
C GLY A 150 -11.71 -5.37 -7.50
N GLY A 151 -10.64 -5.44 -6.72
CA GLY A 151 -10.74 -5.75 -5.31
C GLY A 151 -9.39 -6.01 -4.66
N CYS A 152 -9.48 -6.44 -3.40
CA CYS A 152 -8.33 -6.99 -2.70
C CYS A 152 -7.93 -8.34 -3.33
N HIS A 153 -6.71 -8.80 -3.05
CA HIS A 153 -6.16 -10.00 -3.67
C HIS A 153 -6.89 -11.29 -3.28
N CYS A 154 -7.48 -11.37 -2.08
CA CYS A 154 -8.21 -12.57 -1.67
C CYS A 154 -9.68 -12.60 -2.15
N GLY A 155 -10.18 -11.54 -2.79
CA GLY A 155 -11.57 -11.43 -3.24
C GLY A 155 -12.60 -11.11 -2.16
N ALA A 156 -12.20 -11.04 -0.89
CA ALA A 156 -13.13 -10.75 0.21
C ALA A 156 -13.67 -9.31 0.20
N VAL A 157 -13.00 -8.39 -0.50
CA VAL A 157 -13.44 -7.01 -0.70
C VAL A 157 -13.39 -6.72 -2.20
N GLY A 158 -14.54 -6.36 -2.76
CA GLY A 158 -14.66 -5.89 -4.14
C GLY A 158 -14.80 -4.37 -4.19
N ILE A 159 -14.33 -3.76 -5.27
CA ILE A 159 -14.49 -2.32 -5.52
C ILE A 159 -14.82 -2.06 -6.99
N ALA A 160 -15.73 -1.11 -7.23
CA ALA A 160 -16.00 -0.53 -8.52
C ALA A 160 -15.78 0.99 -8.46
N LEU A 161 -15.22 1.53 -9.54
CA LEU A 161 -14.95 2.96 -9.71
C LEU A 161 -15.54 3.38 -11.05
N LYS A 162 -16.34 4.44 -11.03
CA LYS A 162 -16.87 5.10 -12.21
C LYS A 162 -16.18 6.44 -12.38
N THR A 163 -15.54 6.65 -13.52
CA THR A 163 -14.86 7.89 -13.90
C THR A 163 -15.54 8.55 -15.08
N ARG A 164 -15.28 9.84 -15.27
CA ARG A 164 -15.87 10.67 -16.33
C ARG A 164 -15.42 10.32 -17.75
N ALA A 165 -14.26 9.67 -17.83
CA ALA A 165 -13.56 9.24 -19.02
C ALA A 165 -12.51 8.18 -18.59
N PRO A 166 -11.84 7.47 -19.52
CA PRO A 166 -10.64 6.69 -19.21
C PRO A 166 -9.63 7.46 -18.35
N LEU A 167 -8.93 6.78 -17.43
CA LEU A 167 -8.00 7.43 -16.50
C LEU A 167 -6.82 8.10 -17.23
N SER A 168 -6.50 7.60 -18.43
CA SER A 168 -5.50 8.16 -19.35
C SER A 168 -5.83 9.58 -19.82
N GLU A 169 -7.09 10.01 -19.75
CA GLU A 169 -7.51 11.37 -20.14
C GLU A 169 -7.28 12.41 -19.02
N GLY A 170 -6.80 11.99 -17.84
CA GLY A 170 -6.37 12.91 -16.79
C GLY A 170 -7.49 13.70 -16.11
N CYS A 171 -8.74 13.26 -16.25
CA CYS A 171 -9.89 13.88 -15.59
C CYS A 171 -9.91 13.67 -14.07
N GLU A 172 -9.21 12.64 -13.57
CA GLU A 172 -9.13 12.34 -12.14
C GLU A 172 -7.73 12.65 -11.59
N PHE A 173 -7.68 13.11 -10.35
CA PHE A 173 -6.40 13.39 -9.69
C PHE A 173 -5.81 12.10 -9.08
N ILE A 174 -4.69 11.66 -9.64
CA ILE A 174 -3.98 10.44 -9.24
C ILE A 174 -2.64 10.82 -8.62
N GLN A 175 -2.31 10.22 -7.49
CA GLN A 175 -1.12 10.56 -6.71
C GLN A 175 -0.40 9.33 -6.18
N GLU A 176 0.93 9.37 -6.23
CA GLU A 176 1.80 8.62 -5.34
C GLU A 176 2.46 9.58 -4.35
N CYS A 177 2.41 9.22 -3.07
CA CYS A 177 2.92 10.04 -1.99
C CYS A 177 3.97 9.24 -1.20
N ASN A 178 5.08 9.89 -0.87
CA ASN A 178 6.16 9.28 -0.08
C ASN A 178 6.03 9.53 1.44
N CYS A 179 4.87 9.99 1.92
CA CYS A 179 4.66 10.09 3.37
C CYS A 179 4.75 8.69 4.02
N SER A 180 4.97 8.66 5.33
CA SER A 180 5.27 7.45 6.09
C SER A 180 4.26 6.31 5.86
N ILE A 181 2.96 6.63 5.78
CA ILE A 181 1.91 5.63 5.59
C ILE A 181 1.75 5.21 4.13
N CYS A 182 1.70 6.17 3.19
CA CYS A 182 1.43 5.88 1.78
C CYS A 182 2.55 5.03 1.18
N CYS A 183 3.80 5.33 1.54
CA CYS A 183 4.93 4.50 1.14
C CYS A 183 4.83 3.08 1.72
N ARG A 184 4.62 2.94 3.04
CA ARG A 184 4.52 1.63 3.72
C ARG A 184 3.40 0.75 3.16
N LEU A 185 2.31 1.36 2.72
CA LEU A 185 1.16 0.66 2.11
C LEU A 185 1.31 0.45 0.60
N GLY A 186 2.28 1.12 -0.05
CA GLY A 186 2.57 1.00 -1.47
C GLY A 186 1.41 1.47 -2.35
N THR A 187 0.65 2.48 -1.93
CA THR A 187 -0.58 2.89 -2.60
C THR A 187 -0.36 3.89 -3.72
N THR A 188 -1.12 3.74 -4.81
CA THR A 188 -1.34 4.77 -5.83
C THR A 188 -2.79 5.22 -5.72
N ILE A 189 -3.02 6.44 -5.27
CA ILE A 189 -4.34 6.90 -4.85
C ILE A 189 -5.00 7.75 -5.94
N CYS A 190 -6.22 7.39 -6.33
CA CYS A 190 -7.10 8.25 -7.13
C CYS A 190 -8.08 8.95 -6.19
N TYR A 191 -8.18 10.27 -6.28
CA TYR A 191 -9.05 11.07 -5.42
C TYR A 191 -10.41 11.28 -6.07
N THR A 192 -11.34 10.38 -5.75
CA THR A 192 -12.69 10.34 -6.32
C THR A 192 -13.72 10.82 -5.31
N LYS A 193 -14.96 11.05 -5.77
CA LYS A 193 -16.11 11.28 -4.88
C LYS A 193 -16.73 9.96 -4.42
N LYS A 194 -17.58 10.01 -3.39
CA LYS A 194 -18.28 8.82 -2.86
C LYS A 194 -19.23 8.17 -3.86
N ASP A 195 -19.97 8.97 -4.61
CA ASP A 195 -20.89 8.50 -5.66
C ASP A 195 -20.18 7.80 -6.84
N GLN A 196 -18.88 8.07 -7.03
CA GLN A 196 -18.04 7.40 -8.02
C GLN A 196 -17.57 6.00 -7.59
N VAL A 197 -17.77 5.59 -6.34
CA VAL A 197 -17.19 4.37 -5.79
C VAL A 197 -18.26 3.48 -5.15
N ALA A 198 -18.21 2.18 -5.45
CA ALA A 198 -19.03 1.17 -4.79
C ALA A 198 -18.14 0.06 -4.25
N ILE A 199 -18.41 -0.41 -3.02
CA ILE A 199 -17.56 -1.37 -2.30
C ILE A 199 -18.44 -2.51 -1.79
N SER A 200 -18.01 -3.74 -2.03
CA SER A 200 -18.64 -4.95 -1.51
C SER A 200 -17.72 -5.66 -0.52
N GLY A 201 -18.30 -6.45 0.40
CA GLY A 201 -17.52 -7.16 1.41
C GLY A 201 -16.89 -6.24 2.48
N THR A 202 -17.53 -5.12 2.80
CA THR A 202 -17.03 -4.13 3.78
C THR A 202 -16.82 -4.69 5.18
N SER A 203 -17.50 -5.79 5.56
CA SER A 203 -17.25 -6.55 6.80
C SER A 203 -15.84 -7.14 6.87
N HIS A 204 -15.15 -7.30 5.74
CA HIS A 204 -13.77 -7.77 5.68
C HIS A 204 -12.74 -6.63 5.73
N LEU A 205 -13.18 -5.36 5.74
CA LEU A 205 -12.29 -4.21 5.94
C LEU A 205 -12.00 -4.01 7.42
N THR A 206 -10.75 -3.69 7.73
CA THR A 206 -10.33 -3.07 8.99
C THR A 206 -9.73 -1.70 8.68
N SER A 207 -9.58 -0.85 9.69
CA SER A 207 -9.14 0.53 9.52
C SER A 207 -7.99 0.90 10.44
N TYR A 208 -7.10 1.74 9.92
CA TYR A 208 -6.05 2.37 10.70
C TYR A 208 -6.06 3.89 10.50
N SER A 209 -5.90 4.61 11.60
CA SER A 209 -5.78 6.06 11.66
C SER A 209 -4.62 6.43 12.58
N PHE A 210 -4.01 7.58 12.33
CA PHE A 210 -2.88 8.09 13.12
C PHE A 210 -2.85 9.63 13.04
N GLY A 211 -1.99 10.24 13.85
CA GLY A 211 -1.90 11.70 13.95
C GLY A 211 -3.25 12.30 14.34
N GLN A 212 -3.71 13.30 13.60
CA GLN A 212 -5.04 13.92 13.81
C GLN A 212 -6.21 12.98 13.48
N SER A 213 -5.94 11.76 13.01
CA SER A 213 -6.93 10.71 12.73
C SER A 213 -7.97 11.07 11.66
N TYR A 214 -7.69 12.07 10.83
CA TYR A 214 -8.59 12.55 9.76
C TYR A 214 -8.81 11.54 8.63
N ASN A 215 -7.83 10.69 8.38
CA ASN A 215 -7.90 9.64 7.37
C ASN A 215 -7.99 8.27 8.05
N LYS A 216 -8.87 7.42 7.54
CA LYS A 216 -9.03 6.01 7.90
C LYS A 216 -8.55 5.18 6.71
N PHE A 217 -7.35 4.66 6.81
CA PHE A 217 -6.81 3.74 5.81
C PHE A 217 -7.50 2.40 6.00
N GLN A 218 -8.40 2.04 5.07
CA GLN A 218 -9.15 0.79 5.16
C GLN A 218 -8.53 -0.26 4.26
N PHE A 219 -8.23 -1.41 4.87
CA PHE A 219 -7.55 -2.52 4.20
C PHE A 219 -8.22 -3.84 4.52
N CYS A 220 -8.11 -4.80 3.59
CA CYS A 220 -8.66 -6.12 3.78
C CYS A 220 -7.96 -6.83 4.97
N SER A 221 -8.74 -7.31 5.93
CA SER A 221 -8.25 -7.97 7.14
C SER A 221 -7.55 -9.32 6.88
N THR A 222 -7.75 -9.91 5.70
CA THR A 222 -7.17 -11.18 5.26
C THR A 222 -5.84 -11.00 4.51
N CYS A 223 -5.81 -10.21 3.44
CA CYS A 223 -4.61 -10.04 2.61
C CYS A 223 -3.85 -8.73 2.90
N GLY A 224 -4.43 -7.82 3.69
CA GLY A 224 -3.83 -6.55 4.11
C GLY A 224 -3.72 -5.49 3.00
N ILE A 225 -4.40 -5.64 1.86
CA ILE A 225 -4.37 -4.62 0.79
C ILE A 225 -5.26 -3.46 1.20
N THR A 226 -4.70 -2.26 1.19
CA THR A 226 -5.45 -1.01 1.35
C THR A 226 -6.31 -0.78 0.12
N VAL A 227 -7.61 -0.64 0.34
CA VAL A 227 -8.62 -0.51 -0.73
C VAL A 227 -9.01 0.96 -0.87
N ILE A 228 -9.33 1.63 0.24
CA ILE A 228 -9.75 3.04 0.27
C ILE A 228 -9.14 3.80 1.45
N VAL A 229 -9.23 5.12 1.39
CA VAL A 229 -8.84 6.04 2.48
C VAL A 229 -10.05 6.87 2.90
N ASP A 230 -10.91 6.30 3.74
CA ASP A 230 -12.11 6.99 4.20
C ASP A 230 -11.76 8.18 5.12
N LYS A 231 -12.74 9.06 5.32
CA LYS A 231 -12.63 10.30 6.10
C LYS A 231 -13.22 10.12 7.49
N ASN A 232 -12.45 10.46 8.52
CA ASN A 232 -12.94 10.49 9.89
C ASN A 232 -13.56 11.85 10.21
N VAL A 233 -14.81 12.04 9.82
CA VAL A 233 -15.56 13.27 10.06
C VAL A 233 -15.51 13.69 11.52
N SER A 234 -15.70 12.73 12.43
CA SER A 234 -15.72 12.97 13.88
C SER A 234 -14.39 13.47 14.44
N ALA A 235 -13.27 13.14 13.80
CA ALA A 235 -11.95 13.62 14.22
C ALA A 235 -11.69 15.05 13.72
N VAL A 236 -12.09 15.35 12.47
CA VAL A 236 -11.93 16.70 11.91
C VAL A 236 -12.82 17.70 12.62
N SER A 237 -14.11 17.38 12.83
CA SER A 237 -15.05 18.28 13.50
C SER A 237 -14.67 18.57 14.96
N LYS A 238 -13.81 17.74 15.57
CA LYS A 238 -13.25 17.95 16.92
C LYS A 238 -11.96 18.78 16.92
N SER A 239 -11.49 19.25 15.76
CA SER A 239 -10.41 20.23 15.61
C SER A 239 -10.99 21.55 15.09
N PRO A 240 -11.54 22.42 15.98
CA PRO A 240 -12.21 23.66 15.58
C PRO A 240 -11.30 24.54 14.73
N LYS A 241 -10.01 24.61 15.08
CA LYS A 241 -9.01 25.39 14.32
C LYS A 241 -8.86 24.98 12.86
N THR A 242 -9.07 23.71 12.52
CA THR A 242 -8.98 23.23 11.14
C THR A 242 -10.34 23.30 10.44
N TRP A 243 -11.38 22.83 11.10
CA TRP A 243 -12.73 22.75 10.52
C TRP A 243 -13.35 24.13 10.30
N ASP A 244 -13.25 25.03 11.29
CA ASP A 244 -13.85 26.37 11.24
C ASP A 244 -13.08 27.31 10.31
N ALA A 245 -11.83 26.97 9.97
CA ALA A 245 -11.03 27.70 8.98
C ALA A 245 -11.42 27.38 7.52
N TRP A 246 -12.20 26.32 7.30
CA TRP A 246 -12.65 25.92 5.96
C TRP A 246 -13.98 26.58 5.60
N THR A 247 -14.12 26.93 4.32
CA THR A 247 -15.41 27.36 3.77
C THR A 247 -16.41 26.19 3.75
N PRO A 248 -17.73 26.46 3.73
CA PRO A 248 -18.73 25.40 3.59
C PRO A 248 -18.48 24.48 2.38
N ALA A 249 -18.05 25.05 1.25
CA ALA A 249 -17.71 24.29 0.05
C ALA A 249 -16.49 23.37 0.25
N GLN A 250 -15.49 23.81 1.02
CA GLN A 250 -14.34 22.97 1.37
C GLN A 250 -14.74 21.82 2.30
N GLN A 251 -15.58 22.10 3.29
CA GLN A 251 -16.12 21.08 4.20
C GLN A 251 -16.94 20.05 3.42
N GLU A 252 -17.88 20.49 2.58
CA GLU A 252 -18.69 19.62 1.72
C GLU A 252 -17.82 18.77 0.79
N ARG A 253 -16.87 19.40 0.08
CA ARG A 253 -15.93 18.69 -0.79
C ARG A 253 -15.15 17.63 -0.01
N TRP A 254 -14.64 17.97 1.16
CA TRP A 254 -13.85 17.04 1.97
C TRP A 254 -14.67 15.84 2.42
N LEU A 255 -15.92 16.05 2.85
CA LEU A 255 -16.84 14.99 3.26
C LEU A 255 -17.23 14.05 2.13
N ASN A 256 -17.20 14.54 0.89
CA ASN A 256 -17.61 13.77 -0.29
C ASN A 256 -16.44 13.08 -1.01
N ILE A 257 -15.17 13.37 -0.65
CA ILE A 257 -14.02 12.69 -1.24
C ILE A 257 -13.85 11.30 -0.61
N LEU A 258 -13.72 10.29 -1.45
CA LEU A 258 -13.37 8.91 -1.08
C LEU A 258 -12.21 8.43 -1.97
N PRO A 259 -10.96 8.66 -1.56
CA PRO A 259 -9.80 8.21 -2.31
C PRO A 259 -9.69 6.69 -2.34
N VAL A 260 -9.37 6.14 -3.50
CA VAL A 260 -9.26 4.69 -3.75
C VAL A 260 -7.84 4.33 -4.17
N ASN A 261 -7.38 3.13 -3.80
CA ASN A 261 -6.09 2.61 -4.26
C ASN A 261 -6.25 1.99 -5.66
N LEU A 262 -5.73 2.65 -6.70
CA LEU A 262 -5.84 2.22 -8.09
C LEU A 262 -5.26 0.83 -8.35
N ARG A 263 -4.29 0.40 -7.53
CA ARG A 263 -3.71 -0.93 -7.63
C ARG A 263 -4.74 -2.05 -7.40
N CYS A 264 -5.88 -1.76 -6.77
CA CYS A 264 -6.96 -2.72 -6.58
C CYS A 264 -7.75 -3.03 -7.85
N PHE A 265 -7.69 -2.17 -8.87
CA PHE A 265 -8.51 -2.27 -10.08
C PHE A 265 -7.80 -3.01 -11.19
N GLU A 266 -8.58 -3.73 -11.98
CA GLU A 266 -8.11 -4.40 -13.20
C GLU A 266 -8.34 -3.49 -14.42
N GLY A 267 -7.52 -3.65 -15.46
CA GLY A 267 -7.68 -2.92 -16.72
C GLY A 267 -7.30 -1.43 -16.68
N VAL A 268 -6.62 -0.97 -15.63
CA VAL A 268 -6.09 0.41 -15.57
C VAL A 268 -4.95 0.58 -16.58
N GLU A 269 -4.96 1.68 -17.32
CA GLU A 269 -4.02 2.00 -18.40
C GLU A 269 -2.68 2.56 -17.88
N TRP A 270 -1.99 1.81 -17.00
CA TRP A 270 -0.82 2.25 -16.21
C TRP A 270 0.28 2.96 -16.98
N ASP A 271 0.50 2.61 -18.26
CA ASP A 271 1.56 3.20 -19.09
C ASP A 271 1.21 4.62 -19.59
N THR A 272 -0.05 5.04 -19.46
CA THR A 272 -0.57 6.28 -20.03
C THR A 272 -1.19 7.23 -19.00
N ILE A 273 -1.49 6.75 -17.79
CA ILE A 273 -2.05 7.61 -16.74
C ILE A 273 -1.00 8.59 -16.20
N ASN A 274 -1.42 9.81 -15.92
CA ASN A 274 -0.58 10.80 -15.26
C ASN A 274 -0.63 10.61 -13.73
N ILE A 275 0.51 10.38 -13.09
CA ILE A 275 0.62 10.18 -11.65
C ILE A 275 1.41 11.34 -11.04
N TYR A 276 0.74 12.17 -10.24
CA TYR A 276 1.40 13.22 -9.49
C TYR A 276 2.25 12.64 -8.34
N LYS A 277 3.51 13.07 -8.23
CA LYS A 277 4.43 12.66 -7.17
C LYS A 277 4.45 13.70 -6.05
N ALA A 278 3.79 13.40 -4.94
CA ALA A 278 3.75 14.27 -3.77
C ALA A 278 4.87 13.93 -2.77
N ASN A 279 5.85 14.82 -2.63
CA ASN A 279 6.90 14.69 -1.61
C ASN A 279 6.42 15.24 -0.26
N SER A 280 5.68 14.43 0.49
CA SER A 280 5.16 14.79 1.82
C SER A 280 6.01 14.28 2.97
N ARG A 281 7.11 13.56 2.70
CA ARG A 281 8.08 13.17 3.73
C ARG A 281 8.78 14.38 4.36
N ALA A 282 8.95 15.46 3.59
CA ALA A 282 9.55 16.71 4.04
C ALA A 282 8.56 17.65 4.76
N THR A 283 7.30 17.24 4.95
CA THR A 283 6.27 18.08 5.57
C THR A 283 6.13 17.77 7.05
N ASP A 284 6.10 18.81 7.89
CA ASP A 284 5.89 18.67 9.33
C ASP A 284 4.41 18.46 9.71
N PRO A 285 4.15 17.74 10.82
CA PRO A 285 5.13 17.03 11.63
C PRO A 285 5.58 15.73 10.96
N GLN A 286 6.89 15.47 11.00
CA GLN A 286 7.44 14.21 10.50
C GLN A 286 6.96 13.02 11.34
N TYR A 287 6.87 11.87 10.69
CA TYR A 287 6.50 10.62 11.35
C TYR A 287 7.56 10.20 12.36
N VAL A 288 7.13 9.99 13.60
CA VAL A 288 7.92 9.37 14.67
C VAL A 288 7.39 7.97 14.89
N VAL A 289 8.29 6.98 14.98
CA VAL A 289 7.92 5.60 15.24
C VAL A 289 7.24 5.51 16.62
N PRO A 290 5.98 5.06 16.71
CA PRO A 290 5.33 4.89 18.01
C PRO A 290 6.11 3.91 18.90
N GLU A 291 6.14 4.17 20.21
CA GLU A 291 6.87 3.36 21.19
C GLU A 291 6.38 1.92 21.28
#